data_AF-A0A2A6NRB1-F1
#
_entry.id   AF-A0A2A6NRB1-F1
#
_cell.length_a   1.000
_cell.length_b   1.000
_cell.length_c   1.000
_cell.angle_alpha   90.00
_cell.angle_beta   90.00
_cell.angle_gamma   90.00
#
_symmetry.space_group_name_H-M   'P 1'
#
loop_
_entity.id
_entity.type
_entity.pdbx_description
1 polymer ?
#
loop_
_entity_poly.entity_id
_entity_poly.type
_entity_poly.pdbx_seq_one_letter_code
_entity_poly.pdbx_strand_id
1 'polypeptide(L)'
;MGAIGKKLRSASGADGYRAILHWCPGCDEVHGIKIAGPGASWSFNGDYERPTFNPSVLIWTNHDGQKRLPEGQRRTECHYFIRDGRIEFCADSPHKLSGQTVELSDWPYAPGTYGGVDE
;
A
#
# COMPACT_ATOMS: atom_id res chain seq x y z
N MET A 1 5.67 -14.04 -0.09
CA MET A 1 5.89 -12.67 0.41
C MET A 1 7.02 -12.75 1.41
N GLY A 2 7.98 -11.83 1.39
CA GLY A 2 9.12 -11.82 2.31
C GLY A 2 9.16 -10.55 3.15
N ALA A 3 9.65 -10.64 4.39
CA ALA A 3 9.88 -9.48 5.23
C ALA A 3 11.00 -8.58 4.66
N ILE A 4 10.82 -7.26 4.70
CA ILE A 4 11.87 -6.29 4.41
C ILE A 4 11.88 -5.25 5.53
N GLY A 5 12.78 -5.45 6.50
CA GLY A 5 12.81 -4.64 7.71
C GLY A 5 11.50 -4.69 8.50
N LYS A 6 11.29 -3.68 9.35
CA LYS A 6 10.14 -3.64 10.27
C LYS A 6 8.84 -3.19 9.62
N LYS A 7 8.92 -2.42 8.53
CA LYS A 7 7.77 -1.68 7.96
C LYS A 7 7.22 -2.30 6.68
N LEU A 8 8.07 -2.93 5.88
CA LEU A 8 7.73 -3.32 4.50
C LEU A 8 7.73 -4.83 4.30
N ARG A 9 6.98 -5.29 3.30
CA ARG A 9 7.06 -6.66 2.74
C ARG A 9 7.25 -6.58 1.24
N SER A 10 7.84 -7.62 0.66
CA SER A 10 7.85 -7.81 -0.80
C SER A 10 6.89 -8.90 -1.24
N ALA A 11 6.27 -8.68 -2.40
CA ALA A 11 5.55 -9.70 -3.15
C ALA A 11 6.16 -9.82 -4.56
N SER A 12 6.28 -11.05 -5.05
CA SER A 12 6.78 -11.36 -6.39
C SER A 12 5.93 -12.43 -7.07
N GLY A 13 5.79 -12.35 -8.40
CA GLY A 13 5.01 -13.29 -9.22
C GLY A 13 5.81 -13.88 -10.40
N ALA A 14 5.25 -14.90 -11.06
CA ALA A 14 5.91 -15.70 -12.09
C ALA A 14 6.18 -14.95 -13.43
N ASP A 15 5.73 -13.71 -13.57
CA ASP A 15 5.84 -12.84 -14.74
C ASP A 15 6.77 -11.63 -14.51
N GLY A 16 7.61 -11.69 -13.48
CA GLY A 16 8.45 -10.57 -13.07
C GLY A 16 7.68 -9.48 -12.31
N TYR A 17 6.41 -9.73 -11.95
CA TYR A 17 5.67 -8.89 -11.01
C TYR A 17 6.45 -8.71 -9.73
N ARG A 18 6.57 -7.46 -9.28
CA ARG A 18 7.10 -7.10 -7.96
C ARG A 18 6.27 -5.98 -7.36
N ALA A 19 5.97 -6.10 -6.07
CA ALA A 19 5.31 -5.06 -5.31
C ALA A 19 5.91 -4.93 -3.91
N ILE A 20 5.83 -3.71 -3.37
CA ILE A 20 6.10 -3.41 -1.97
C ILE A 20 4.78 -3.29 -1.24
N LEU A 21 4.66 -3.99 -0.12
CA LEU A 21 3.50 -3.94 0.74
C LEU A 21 3.84 -3.17 2.02
N HIS A 22 2.88 -2.41 2.53
CA HIS A 22 2.97 -1.70 3.81
C HIS A 22 1.61 -1.68 4.50
N TRP A 23 1.64 -1.45 5.80
CA TRP A 23 0.43 -1.20 6.58
C TRP A 23 -0.05 0.23 6.41
N CYS A 24 -1.34 0.41 6.10
CA CYS A 24 -1.99 1.72 6.07
C CYS A 24 -2.78 1.95 7.36
N PRO A 25 -2.38 2.89 8.23
CA PRO A 25 -3.13 3.19 9.46
C PRO A 25 -4.45 3.94 9.22
N GLY A 26 -4.66 4.47 8.01
CA GLY A 26 -5.90 5.12 7.60
C GLY A 26 -7.01 4.13 7.29
N CYS A 27 -6.66 3.06 6.55
CA CYS A 27 -7.56 1.97 6.18
C CYS A 27 -7.59 0.82 7.19
N ASP A 28 -6.56 0.72 8.05
CA ASP A 28 -6.35 -0.42 8.95
C ASP A 28 -6.17 -1.74 8.18
N GLU A 29 -5.45 -1.68 7.06
CA GLU A 29 -5.21 -2.82 6.17
C GLU A 29 -3.88 -2.71 5.40
N VAL A 30 -3.53 -3.77 4.68
CA VAL A 30 -2.31 -3.84 3.84
C VAL A 30 -2.57 -3.21 2.47
N HIS A 31 -1.71 -2.27 2.09
CA HIS A 31 -1.68 -1.72 0.73
C HIS A 31 -0.47 -2.26 -0.04
N GLY A 32 -0.67 -2.53 -1.34
CA GLY A 32 0.39 -2.96 -2.25
C GLY A 32 0.68 -1.94 -3.34
N ILE A 33 1.97 -1.65 -3.55
CA ILE A 33 2.46 -0.74 -4.60
C ILE A 33 3.27 -1.57 -5.60
N LYS A 34 2.74 -1.73 -6.82
CA LYS A 34 3.44 -2.47 -7.88
C LYS A 34 4.61 -1.63 -8.41
N ILE A 35 5.82 -2.19 -8.34
CA ILE A 35 7.07 -1.54 -8.77
C ILE A 35 7.71 -2.18 -10.01
N ALA A 36 7.25 -3.37 -10.41
CA ALA A 36 7.64 -4.01 -11.66
C ALA A 36 6.61 -5.05 -12.12
N GLY A 37 6.70 -5.45 -13.39
CA GLY A 37 5.85 -6.44 -14.03
C GLY A 37 5.03 -5.86 -15.18
N PRO A 38 4.13 -6.65 -15.79
CA PRO A 38 3.29 -6.19 -16.90
C PRO A 38 2.42 -4.97 -16.52
N GLY A 39 2.26 -4.05 -17.47
CA GLY A 39 1.46 -2.83 -17.32
C GLY A 39 2.12 -1.72 -16.49
N ALA A 40 1.34 -0.69 -16.13
CA ALA A 40 1.85 0.48 -15.41
C ALA A 40 2.35 0.12 -14.01
N SER A 41 3.50 0.65 -13.61
CA SER A 41 4.13 0.46 -12.29
C SER A 41 4.56 1.79 -11.72
N TRP A 42 4.63 1.88 -10.38
CA TRP A 42 5.16 3.04 -9.67
C TRP A 42 6.68 3.01 -9.71
N SER A 43 7.28 4.19 -9.77
CA SER A 43 8.71 4.36 -9.48
C SER A 43 8.95 4.20 -7.98
N PHE A 44 10.08 3.59 -7.63
CA PHE A 44 10.52 3.39 -6.26
C PHE A 44 11.99 3.80 -6.16
N ASN A 45 12.35 4.56 -5.12
CA ASN A 45 13.72 5.01 -4.90
C ASN A 45 14.71 3.91 -4.46
N GLY A 46 14.21 2.71 -4.15
CA GLY A 46 15.06 1.58 -3.72
C GLY A 46 15.41 1.59 -2.23
N ASP A 47 14.96 2.59 -1.48
CA ASP A 47 15.21 2.71 -0.05
C ASP A 47 14.08 2.05 0.74
N TYR A 48 14.40 1.05 1.56
CA TYR A 48 13.43 0.31 2.34
C TYR A 48 13.19 0.90 3.74
N GLU A 49 14.08 1.76 4.22
CA GLU A 49 13.92 2.46 5.50
C GLU A 49 13.21 3.79 5.31
N ARG A 50 13.52 4.50 4.21
CA ARG A 50 12.92 5.79 3.82
C ARG A 50 12.31 5.69 2.42
N PRO A 51 11.31 4.82 2.22
CA PRO A 51 10.74 4.59 0.92
C PRO A 51 10.11 5.85 0.35
N THR A 52 10.25 6.00 -0.97
CA THR A 52 9.55 7.02 -1.75
C THR A 52 9.02 6.38 -3.02
N PHE A 53 7.75 6.64 -3.32
CA PHE A 53 7.08 6.15 -4.52
C PHE A 53 6.47 7.29 -5.33
N ASN A 54 6.45 7.14 -6.65
CA ASN A 54 5.84 8.10 -7.57
C ASN A 54 5.07 7.39 -8.69
N PRO A 55 3.89 7.90 -9.11
CA PRO A 55 3.14 9.04 -8.56
C PRO A 55 2.41 8.69 -7.24
N SER A 56 1.33 9.41 -6.88
CA SER A 56 0.48 9.02 -5.74
C SER A 56 -0.10 7.62 -5.94
N VAL A 57 -0.46 7.00 -4.83
CA VAL A 57 -1.10 5.68 -4.77
C VAL A 57 -2.58 5.90 -4.52
N LEU A 58 -3.41 5.41 -5.44
CA LEU A 58 -4.86 5.42 -5.33
C LEU A 58 -5.35 3.99 -5.11
N ILE A 59 -5.91 3.73 -3.94
CA ILE A 59 -6.60 2.48 -3.63
C ILE A 59 -8.09 2.71 -3.87
N TRP A 60 -8.69 1.82 -4.64
CA TRP A 60 -10.10 1.87 -4.98
C TRP A 60 -10.67 0.48 -5.10
N THR A 61 -11.97 0.39 -4.87
CA THR A 61 -12.76 -0.84 -5.00
C THR A 61 -13.91 -0.63 -5.97
N ASN A 62 -14.37 -1.72 -6.58
CA ASN A 62 -15.63 -1.78 -7.32
C ASN A 62 -16.72 -2.51 -6.52
N HIS A 63 -16.57 -2.63 -5.20
CA HIS A 63 -17.53 -3.25 -4.30
C HIS A 63 -17.94 -2.29 -3.18
N ASP A 64 -19.15 -2.50 -2.65
CA ASP A 64 -19.66 -1.95 -1.41
C ASP A 64 -19.97 -3.12 -0.46
N GLY A 65 -19.03 -3.42 0.43
CA GLY A 65 -19.01 -4.67 1.17
C GLY A 65 -18.97 -5.87 0.23
N GLN A 66 -19.95 -6.76 0.35
CA GLN A 66 -20.08 -7.96 -0.50
C GLN A 66 -20.75 -7.69 -1.85
N LYS A 67 -21.31 -6.48 -2.05
CA LYS A 67 -22.08 -6.14 -3.25
C LYS A 67 -21.17 -5.48 -4.28
N ARG A 68 -21.19 -5.97 -5.52
CA ARG A 68 -20.52 -5.29 -6.64
C ARG A 68 -21.24 -3.98 -6.99
N LEU A 69 -20.47 -2.90 -7.18
CA LEU A 69 -20.97 -1.64 -7.70
C LEU A 69 -21.41 -1.80 -9.17
N PRO A 70 -22.29 -0.92 -9.70
CA PRO A 70 -22.63 -0.91 -11.11
C PRO A 70 -21.38 -0.86 -12.01
N GLU A 71 -21.51 -1.39 -13.22
CA GLU A 71 -20.39 -1.46 -14.16
C GLU A 71 -19.78 -0.08 -14.42
N GLY A 72 -18.43 -0.04 -14.45
CA GLY A 72 -17.66 1.19 -14.62
C GLY A 72 -17.52 2.04 -13.35
N GLN A 73 -18.27 1.76 -12.28
CA GLN A 73 -18.16 2.51 -11.04
C GLN A 73 -17.05 1.99 -10.12
N ARG A 74 -16.44 2.93 -9.40
CA ARG A 74 -15.37 2.69 -8.42
C ARG A 74 -15.57 3.63 -7.25
N ARG A 75 -15.18 3.17 -6.06
CA ARG A 75 -15.10 3.97 -4.85
C ARG A 75 -13.65 4.05 -4.42
N THR A 76 -13.16 5.26 -4.19
CA THR A 76 -11.86 5.47 -3.55
C THR A 76 -11.91 4.97 -2.12
N GLU A 77 -10.90 4.21 -1.71
CA GLU A 77 -10.69 3.74 -0.34
C GLU A 77 -9.54 4.51 0.33
N CYS A 78 -8.52 4.86 -0.43
CA CYS A 78 -7.39 5.64 0.05
C CYS A 78 -6.69 6.38 -1.09
N HIS A 79 -6.12 7.55 -0.80
CA HIS A 79 -5.29 8.28 -1.76
C HIS A 79 -4.14 9.00 -1.04
N TYR A 80 -2.90 8.66 -1.38
CA TYR A 80 -1.75 9.15 -0.63
C TYR A 80 -0.46 9.15 -1.45
N PHE A 81 0.55 9.83 -0.92
CA PHE A 81 1.95 9.64 -1.30
C PHE A 81 2.69 8.93 -0.17
N ILE A 82 3.72 8.18 -0.52
CA ILE A 82 4.76 7.81 0.43
C ILE A 82 6.05 8.49 0.00
N ARG A 83 6.62 9.29 0.90
CA ARG A 83 7.85 10.05 0.70
C ARG A 83 8.66 10.01 1.97
N ASP A 84 9.94 9.71 1.84
CA ASP A 84 10.90 9.76 2.94
C ASP A 84 10.45 8.95 4.19
N GLY A 85 9.80 7.80 3.99
CA GLY A 85 9.28 6.96 5.08
C GLY A 85 8.03 7.48 5.77
N ARG A 86 7.31 8.45 5.17
CA ARG A 86 6.04 8.99 5.67
C ARG A 86 4.92 8.78 4.68
N ILE A 87 3.71 8.61 5.19
CA ILE A 87 2.48 8.61 4.40
C ILE A 87 1.88 10.01 4.46
N GLU A 88 1.73 10.64 3.30
CA GLU A 88 1.06 11.92 3.11
C GLU A 88 -0.31 11.65 2.47
N PHE A 89 -1.37 11.64 3.29
CA PHE A 89 -2.71 11.39 2.79
C PHE A 89 -3.25 12.62 2.05
N CYS A 90 -3.72 12.41 0.83
CA CYS A 90 -4.41 13.44 0.05
C CYS A 90 -5.74 13.81 0.73
N ALA A 91 -6.19 15.05 0.53
CA ALA A 91 -7.43 15.57 1.13
C ALA A 91 -8.72 14.89 0.64
N ASP A 92 -8.64 14.17 -0.48
CA ASP A 92 -9.72 13.34 -1.04
C ASP A 92 -9.70 11.89 -0.54
N SER A 93 -8.81 11.54 0.41
CA SER A 93 -8.91 10.27 1.13
C SER A 93 -10.20 10.22 1.97
N PRO A 94 -10.97 9.12 1.93
CA PRO A 94 -12.28 9.03 2.58
C PRO A 94 -12.23 8.67 4.08
N HIS A 95 -11.04 8.45 4.64
CA HIS A 95 -10.86 8.02 6.04
C HIS A 95 -10.37 9.14 6.95
N LYS A 96 -10.37 8.90 8.26
CA LYS A 96 -10.07 9.88 9.33
C LYS A 96 -8.71 10.60 9.21
N LEU A 97 -7.73 10.00 8.53
CA LEU A 97 -6.40 10.58 8.32
C LEU A 97 -6.30 11.46 7.06
N SER A 98 -7.41 11.79 6.41
CA SER A 98 -7.42 12.64 5.22
C SER A 98 -6.71 13.98 5.45
N GLY A 99 -5.85 14.37 4.51
CA GLY A 99 -5.04 15.59 4.58
C GLY A 99 -3.92 15.59 5.64
N GLN A 100 -3.68 14.46 6.32
CA GLN A 100 -2.65 14.35 7.35
C GLN A 100 -1.40 13.64 6.83
N THR A 101 -0.27 13.96 7.46
CA THR A 101 0.99 13.23 7.26
C THR A 101 1.30 12.43 8.51
N VAL A 102 1.59 11.15 8.35
CA VAL A 102 1.96 10.23 9.44
C VAL A 102 3.23 9.47 9.10
N GLU A 103 3.96 9.02 10.12
CA GLU A 103 5.07 8.09 9.93
C GLU A 103 4.57 6.75 9.37
N LEU A 104 5.35 6.16 8.46
CA LEU A 104 5.07 4.81 7.97
C LEU A 104 5.15 3.84 9.16
N SER A 105 4.03 3.18 9.45
CA SER A 105 3.91 2.32 10.63
C SER A 105 4.75 1.06 10.47
N ASP A 106 5.21 0.52 11.60
CA ASP A 106 5.75 -0.84 11.62
C ASP A 106 4.63 -1.83 11.25
N TRP A 107 5.02 -2.97 10.67
CA TRP A 107 4.08 -4.02 10.33
C TRP A 107 3.42 -4.54 11.61
N PRO A 108 2.08 -4.55 11.70
CA PRO A 108 1.38 -4.78 12.97
C PRO A 108 1.40 -6.23 13.44
N TYR A 109 1.75 -7.17 12.56
CA TYR A 109 1.73 -8.61 12.85
C TYR A 109 3.14 -9.15 13.14
N ALA A 110 3.27 -9.91 14.21
CA ALA A 110 4.51 -10.61 14.55
C ALA A 110 4.82 -11.71 13.52
N PRO A 111 6.10 -12.04 13.26
CA PRO A 111 6.48 -13.19 12.44
C PRO A 111 5.78 -14.48 12.90
N GLY A 112 5.38 -15.34 11.96
CA GLY A 112 4.70 -16.62 12.26
C GLY A 112 3.23 -16.51 12.65
N THR A 113 2.63 -15.33 12.56
CA THR A 113 1.17 -15.12 12.77
C THR A 113 0.44 -14.88 11.46
N TYR A 114 -0.90 -14.94 11.44
CA TYR A 114 -1.67 -14.64 10.23
C TYR A 114 -1.35 -13.22 9.73
N GLY A 115 -0.77 -13.10 8.53
CA GLY A 115 -0.30 -11.83 7.95
C GLY A 115 1.12 -11.41 8.37
N GLY A 116 1.73 -12.09 9.34
CA GLY A 116 3.15 -12.03 9.64
C GLY A 116 3.90 -13.09 8.85
N VAL A 117 4.43 -12.72 7.69
CA VAL A 117 5.31 -13.63 6.95
C VAL A 117 6.52 -13.98 7.82
N ASP A 118 6.92 -15.24 7.81
CA ASP A 118 8.16 -15.69 8.42
C ASP A 118 9.35 -14.93 7.77
N GLU A 119 10.36 -14.61 8.58
CA GLU A 119 11.59 -13.93 8.14
C GLU A 119 12.33 -14.73 7.05
#